data_AF-A6GFP3-F1
#
_entry.id   AF-A6GFP3-F1
#
_cell.length_a   1.000
_cell.length_b   1.000
_cell.length_c   1.000
_cell.angle_alpha   90.00
_cell.angle_beta   90.00
_cell.angle_gamma   90.00
#
_symmetry.space_group_name_H-M   'P 1'
#
loop_
_entity.id
_entity.type
_entity.pdbx_description
1 polymer ?
#
loop_
_entity_poly.entity_id
_entity_poly.type
_entity_poly.pdbx_seq_one_letter_code
_entity_poly.pdbx_strand_id
1 'polypeptide(L)'
;MSTAREMFMALASSKDDERHAAVNDARRSLTTAKLEALDQVEGLDEAGMRLVMPGLYQQIVATTIQVAARVGVAVGVAIEAVDELRSEVSIGSFSRAVRDQMTETGVAMKRRHGSPIAKQVAEIEAQRLAWRHNHEFLSWLAFRRDDPRYPAHDRRARLERFKIVDRLLIGRQAMAARLGKPMAVALEAHDRFMLANRWRLDPQIPEHAVEAYVWPLLSYQGEGHVRVELARHHYDALVGAGVDEATRLHQREALAALFVEQLAEGIDHAPANTRSGMV
;
A
#
# COMPACT_ATOMS: atom_id res chain seq x y z
N MET A 1 22.45 -3.50 -20.09
CA MET A 1 21.05 -3.32 -19.64
C MET A 1 21.07 -3.16 -18.14
N SER A 2 20.42 -2.13 -17.58
CA SER A 2 20.35 -1.99 -16.12
C SER A 2 19.49 -3.11 -15.54
N THR A 3 19.83 -3.58 -14.35
CA THR A 3 18.99 -4.54 -13.62
C THR A 3 17.71 -3.88 -13.13
N ALA A 4 16.66 -4.65 -12.83
CA ALA A 4 15.41 -4.13 -12.26
C ALA A 4 15.66 -3.39 -10.93
N ARG A 5 16.60 -3.90 -10.12
CA ARG A 5 17.04 -3.24 -8.89
C ARG A 5 17.71 -1.90 -9.17
N GLU A 6 18.65 -1.84 -10.11
CA GLU A 6 19.30 -0.58 -10.50
C GLU A 6 18.29 0.45 -11.01
N MET A 7 17.35 0.03 -11.86
CA MET A 7 16.27 0.88 -12.36
C MET A 7 15.42 1.43 -11.21
N PHE A 8 15.01 0.57 -10.27
CA PHE A 8 14.27 0.98 -9.09
C PHE A 8 15.05 1.98 -8.22
N MET A 9 16.32 1.69 -7.93
CA MET A 9 17.16 2.57 -7.12
C MET A 9 17.37 3.94 -7.78
N ALA A 10 17.54 3.98 -9.10
CA ALA A 10 17.64 5.24 -9.85
C ALA A 10 16.37 6.08 -9.71
N LEU A 11 15.20 5.47 -9.93
CA LEU A 11 13.90 6.13 -9.82
C LEU A 11 13.55 6.56 -8.38
N ALA A 12 13.96 5.78 -7.39
CA ALA A 12 13.71 6.06 -5.98
C ALA A 12 14.57 7.22 -5.45
N SER A 13 15.78 7.37 -5.98
CA SER A 13 16.78 8.36 -5.53
C SER A 13 16.58 9.75 -6.14
N SER A 14 16.06 9.84 -7.37
CA SER A 14 15.83 11.12 -8.04
C SER A 14 14.53 11.14 -8.84
N LYS A 15 13.69 12.14 -8.56
CA LYS A 15 12.46 12.43 -9.33
C LYS A 15 12.73 13.28 -10.58
N ASP A 16 13.93 13.84 -10.71
CA ASP A 16 14.30 14.80 -11.75
C ASP A 16 15.41 14.28 -12.67
N ASP A 17 15.71 12.98 -12.62
CA ASP A 17 16.63 12.37 -13.59
C ASP A 17 15.99 12.38 -14.99
N GLU A 18 16.55 13.21 -15.88
CA GLU A 18 16.07 13.38 -17.26
C GLU A 18 16.04 12.05 -18.05
N ARG A 19 16.92 11.09 -17.71
CA ARG A 19 16.94 9.75 -18.33
C ARG A 19 15.65 8.98 -18.09
N HIS A 20 14.89 9.37 -17.07
CA HIS A 20 13.63 8.76 -16.69
C HIS A 20 12.46 9.74 -16.71
N ALA A 21 12.57 10.87 -17.43
CA ALA A 21 11.56 11.93 -17.46
C ALA A 21 10.14 11.40 -17.71
N ALA A 22 9.94 10.56 -18.73
CA ALA A 22 8.62 10.00 -19.05
C ALA A 22 8.03 9.11 -17.93
N VAL A 23 8.88 8.41 -17.17
CA VAL A 23 8.45 7.61 -16.03
C VAL A 23 8.13 8.52 -14.84
N ASN A 24 8.97 9.52 -14.59
CA ASN A 24 8.79 10.50 -13.52
C ASN A 24 7.54 11.35 -13.73
N ASP A 25 7.25 11.74 -14.96
CA ASP A 25 6.00 12.42 -15.33
C ASP A 25 4.79 11.55 -15.03
N ALA A 26 4.79 10.29 -15.49
CA ALA A 26 3.70 9.36 -15.20
C ALA A 26 3.50 9.11 -13.69
N ARG A 27 4.59 9.05 -12.90
CA ARG A 27 4.53 8.94 -11.43
C ARG A 27 3.93 10.18 -10.77
N ARG A 28 4.32 11.37 -11.23
CA ARG A 28 3.74 12.65 -10.78
C ARG A 28 2.25 12.69 -11.12
N SER A 29 1.88 12.38 -12.36
CA SER A 29 0.49 12.29 -12.80
C SER A 29 -0.32 11.28 -11.99
N LEU A 30 0.26 10.13 -11.62
CA LEU A 30 -0.42 9.14 -10.76
C LEU A 30 -0.71 9.71 -9.36
N THR A 31 0.26 10.40 -8.76
CA THR A 31 0.09 11.05 -7.45
C THR A 31 -0.98 12.13 -7.52
N THR A 32 -0.94 12.98 -8.55
CA THR A 32 -1.95 14.01 -8.82
C THR A 32 -3.34 13.40 -9.04
N ALA A 33 -3.47 12.34 -9.84
CA ALA A 33 -4.74 11.68 -10.07
C ALA A 33 -5.36 11.10 -8.79
N LYS A 34 -4.54 10.57 -7.86
CA LYS A 34 -5.01 10.12 -6.55
C LYS A 34 -5.48 11.30 -5.69
N LEU A 35 -4.75 12.41 -5.68
CA LEU A 35 -5.14 13.65 -4.97
C LEU A 35 -6.45 14.23 -5.50
N GLU A 36 -6.55 14.42 -6.81
CA GLU A 36 -7.76 14.92 -7.47
C GLU A 36 -8.96 13.99 -7.25
N ALA A 37 -8.74 12.67 -7.26
CA ALA A 37 -9.79 11.73 -6.96
C ALA A 37 -10.25 11.81 -5.50
N LEU A 38 -9.34 12.07 -4.54
CA LEU A 38 -9.72 12.29 -3.13
C LEU A 38 -10.57 13.55 -2.97
N ASP A 39 -10.16 14.65 -3.60
CA ASP A 39 -10.89 15.93 -3.61
C ASP A 39 -12.27 15.80 -4.26
N GLN A 40 -12.35 15.13 -5.42
CA GLN A 40 -13.62 14.95 -6.14
C GLN A 40 -14.65 14.11 -5.39
N VAL A 41 -14.23 13.15 -4.56
CA VAL A 41 -15.17 12.35 -3.76
C VAL A 41 -15.47 12.98 -2.41
N GLU A 42 -14.75 14.04 -2.02
CA GLU A 42 -15.01 14.74 -0.78
C GLU A 42 -16.39 15.41 -0.82
N GLY A 43 -17.22 15.14 0.19
CA GLY A 43 -18.56 15.70 0.29
C GLY A 43 -19.61 15.10 -0.67
N LEU A 44 -19.25 14.15 -1.54
CA LEU A 44 -20.23 13.42 -2.34
C LEU A 44 -21.01 12.40 -1.52
N ASP A 45 -22.29 12.23 -1.85
CA ASP A 45 -23.11 11.13 -1.33
C ASP A 45 -22.78 9.81 -2.04
N GLU A 46 -23.39 8.71 -1.57
CA GLU A 46 -23.10 7.39 -2.13
C GLU A 46 -23.46 7.27 -3.62
N ALA A 47 -24.52 7.94 -4.06
CA ALA A 47 -24.94 7.93 -5.46
C ALA A 47 -23.94 8.68 -6.36
N GLY A 48 -23.48 9.86 -5.92
CA GLY A 48 -22.44 10.64 -6.58
C GLY A 48 -21.12 9.88 -6.67
N MET A 49 -20.68 9.26 -5.57
CA MET A 49 -19.46 8.44 -5.56
C MET A 49 -19.55 7.28 -6.56
N ARG A 50 -20.68 6.55 -6.61
CA ARG A 50 -20.88 5.44 -7.55
C ARG A 50 -20.78 5.86 -9.01
N LEU A 51 -21.12 7.12 -9.33
CA LEU A 51 -21.05 7.65 -10.69
C LEU A 51 -19.61 7.95 -11.12
N VAL A 52 -18.80 8.55 -10.25
CA VAL A 52 -17.48 9.09 -10.61
C VAL A 52 -16.34 8.11 -10.33
N MET A 53 -16.41 7.35 -9.23
CA MET A 53 -15.29 6.53 -8.74
C MET A 53 -14.82 5.46 -9.74
N PRO A 54 -15.70 4.77 -10.50
CA PRO A 54 -15.24 3.80 -11.48
C PRO A 54 -14.31 4.40 -12.55
N GLY A 55 -14.59 5.63 -13.00
CA GLY A 55 -13.76 6.33 -13.98
C GLY A 55 -12.42 6.77 -13.39
N LEU A 56 -12.46 7.40 -12.22
CA LEU A 56 -11.26 7.85 -11.50
C LEU A 56 -10.33 6.66 -11.17
N TYR A 57 -10.87 5.55 -10.68
CA TYR A 57 -10.07 4.36 -10.38
C TYR A 57 -9.47 3.72 -11.64
N GLN A 58 -10.22 3.68 -12.75
CA GLN A 58 -9.69 3.21 -14.03
C GLN A 58 -8.50 4.06 -14.50
N GLN A 59 -8.56 5.39 -14.34
CA GLN A 59 -7.46 6.29 -14.70
C GLN A 59 -6.22 6.07 -13.82
N ILE A 60 -6.42 5.88 -12.50
CA ILE A 60 -5.33 5.56 -11.56
C ILE A 60 -4.63 4.27 -12.00
N VAL A 61 -5.38 3.18 -12.18
CA VAL A 61 -4.81 1.88 -12.59
C VAL A 61 -4.18 1.95 -13.99
N ALA A 62 -4.78 2.68 -14.93
CA ALA A 62 -4.20 2.87 -16.27
C ALA A 62 -2.84 3.58 -16.21
N THR A 63 -2.69 4.56 -15.32
CA THR A 63 -1.41 5.25 -15.12
C THR A 63 -0.38 4.34 -14.47
N THR A 64 -0.76 3.51 -13.49
CA THR A 64 0.12 2.46 -12.94
C THR A 64 0.56 1.47 -14.04
N ILE A 65 -0.33 1.07 -14.94
CA ILE A 65 0.01 0.21 -16.09
C ILE A 65 1.05 0.89 -16.98
N GLN A 66 0.91 2.18 -17.25
CA GLN A 66 1.85 2.95 -18.07
C GLN A 66 3.25 3.03 -17.43
N VAL A 67 3.33 3.19 -16.11
CA VAL A 67 4.60 3.12 -15.37
C VAL A 67 5.19 1.72 -15.49
N ALA A 68 4.43 0.70 -15.10
CA ALA A 68 4.87 -0.70 -15.13
C ALA A 68 5.29 -1.19 -16.53
N ALA A 69 4.63 -0.71 -17.59
CA ALA A 69 4.99 -1.05 -18.96
C ALA A 69 6.41 -0.59 -19.33
N ARG A 70 6.90 0.51 -18.75
CA ARG A 70 8.24 1.06 -19.04
C ARG A 70 9.34 0.43 -18.20
N VAL A 71 9.05 0.11 -16.94
CA VAL A 71 10.09 -0.29 -15.96
C VAL A 71 9.95 -1.72 -15.44
N GLY A 72 8.88 -2.41 -15.83
CA GLY A 72 8.50 -3.71 -15.29
C GLY A 72 7.50 -3.57 -14.14
N VAL A 73 6.65 -4.59 -13.97
CA VAL A 73 5.59 -4.60 -12.96
C VAL A 73 6.13 -4.49 -11.54
N ALA A 74 7.23 -5.20 -11.23
CA ALA A 74 7.85 -5.18 -9.92
C ALA A 74 8.34 -3.78 -9.54
N VAL A 75 9.09 -3.14 -10.45
CA VAL A 75 9.62 -1.79 -10.26
C VAL A 75 8.49 -0.76 -10.22
N GLY A 76 7.49 -0.88 -11.11
CA GLY A 76 6.37 0.05 -11.19
C GLY A 76 5.51 0.08 -9.93
N VAL A 77 5.20 -1.08 -9.35
CA VAL A 77 4.42 -1.16 -8.10
C VAL A 77 5.28 -0.73 -6.89
N ALA A 78 6.56 -1.09 -6.87
CA ALA A 78 7.47 -0.69 -5.80
C ALA A 78 7.65 0.84 -5.77
N ILE A 79 7.85 1.48 -6.92
CA ILE A 79 8.02 2.94 -6.98
C ILE A 79 6.73 3.68 -6.65
N GLU A 80 5.58 3.14 -7.06
CA GLU A 80 4.28 3.65 -6.63
C GLU A 80 4.17 3.64 -5.10
N ALA A 81 4.50 2.53 -4.44
CA ALA A 81 4.42 2.43 -2.98
C ALA A 81 5.35 3.45 -2.28
N VAL A 82 6.55 3.70 -2.82
CA VAL A 82 7.46 4.74 -2.31
C VAL A 82 6.86 6.13 -2.50
N ASP A 83 6.25 6.41 -3.65
CA ASP A 83 5.61 7.70 -3.91
C ASP A 83 4.39 7.93 -3.01
N GLU A 84 3.60 6.87 -2.72
CA GLU A 84 2.52 6.92 -1.73
C GLU A 84 3.04 7.24 -0.33
N LEU A 85 4.13 6.61 0.12
CA LEU A 85 4.72 6.88 1.43
C LEU A 85 5.21 8.32 1.54
N ARG A 86 5.86 8.85 0.49
CA ARG A 86 6.42 10.21 0.50
C ARG A 86 5.35 11.30 0.43
N SER A 87 4.29 11.07 -0.36
CA SER A 87 3.21 12.04 -0.58
C SER A 87 2.09 11.94 0.45
N GLU A 88 1.99 10.82 1.17
CA GLU A 88 0.83 10.44 1.99
C GLU A 88 -0.48 10.25 1.20
N VAL A 89 -0.37 10.16 -0.13
CA VAL A 89 -1.50 9.99 -1.03
C VAL A 89 -1.55 8.55 -1.50
N SER A 90 -2.50 7.79 -0.96
CA SER A 90 -2.73 6.40 -1.36
C SER A 90 -4.23 6.14 -1.56
N ILE A 91 -4.56 5.07 -2.30
CA ILE A 91 -5.94 4.57 -2.32
C ILE A 91 -6.42 4.11 -0.92
N GLY A 92 -5.49 3.93 0.04
CA GLY A 92 -5.80 3.74 1.46
C GLY A 92 -6.37 4.96 2.18
N SER A 93 -6.31 6.15 1.57
CA SER A 93 -6.83 7.40 2.13
C SER A 93 -8.34 7.57 1.92
N PHE A 94 -8.92 6.86 0.95
CA PHE A 94 -10.36 6.90 0.67
C PHE A 94 -11.19 6.25 1.78
N SER A 95 -12.47 6.59 1.88
CA SER A 95 -13.37 5.91 2.80
C SER A 95 -13.61 4.45 2.38
N ARG A 96 -14.08 3.62 3.31
CA ARG A 96 -14.39 2.21 3.04
C ARG A 96 -15.41 2.04 1.91
N ALA A 97 -16.49 2.82 1.91
CA ALA A 97 -17.54 2.72 0.89
C ALA A 97 -17.00 3.01 -0.53
N VAL A 98 -16.08 3.97 -0.64
CA VAL A 98 -15.43 4.29 -1.91
C VAL A 98 -14.53 3.13 -2.36
N ARG A 99 -13.73 2.56 -1.45
CA ARG A 99 -12.87 1.42 -1.79
C ARG A 99 -13.66 0.16 -2.16
N ASP A 100 -14.85 -0.06 -1.58
CA ASP A 100 -15.74 -1.16 -1.98
C ASP A 100 -16.11 -1.01 -3.48
N GLN A 101 -16.44 0.21 -3.94
CA GLN A 101 -16.72 0.50 -5.36
C GLN A 101 -15.50 0.34 -6.28
N MET A 102 -14.32 0.76 -5.81
CA MET A 102 -13.06 0.53 -6.55
C MET A 102 -12.80 -0.96 -6.73
N THR A 103 -13.12 -1.78 -5.73
CA THR A 103 -12.92 -3.25 -5.78
C THR A 103 -13.77 -3.87 -6.90
N GLU A 104 -15.04 -3.49 -7.00
CA GLU A 104 -15.93 -3.95 -8.09
C GLU A 104 -15.36 -3.55 -9.47
N THR A 105 -14.86 -2.32 -9.58
CA THR A 105 -14.23 -1.81 -10.80
C THR A 105 -12.96 -2.60 -11.14
N GLY A 106 -12.08 -2.86 -10.18
CA GLY A 106 -10.85 -3.62 -10.37
C GLY A 106 -11.11 -5.06 -10.86
N VAL A 107 -12.13 -5.72 -10.30
CA VAL A 107 -12.58 -7.05 -10.75
C VAL A 107 -13.06 -7.01 -12.21
N ALA A 108 -13.78 -5.96 -12.60
CA ALA A 108 -14.24 -5.78 -13.98
C ALA A 108 -13.07 -5.51 -14.95
N MET A 109 -12.10 -4.67 -14.56
CA MET A 109 -10.92 -4.32 -15.37
C MET A 109 -10.07 -5.54 -15.72
N LYS A 110 -9.83 -6.44 -14.76
CA LYS A 110 -9.08 -7.69 -14.97
C LYS A 110 -9.58 -8.50 -16.17
N ARG A 111 -10.90 -8.52 -16.38
CA ARG A 111 -11.56 -9.30 -17.44
C ARG A 111 -11.46 -8.64 -18.83
N ARG A 112 -11.23 -7.33 -18.89
CA ARG A 112 -11.29 -6.54 -20.14
C ARG A 112 -9.95 -6.33 -20.82
N HIS A 113 -8.84 -6.32 -20.08
CA HIS A 113 -7.53 -6.03 -20.67
C HIS A 113 -7.02 -7.16 -21.56
N GLY A 114 -6.49 -6.83 -22.74
CA GLY A 114 -5.79 -7.77 -23.63
C GLY A 114 -4.31 -7.96 -23.28
N SER A 115 -3.66 -6.93 -22.72
CA SER A 115 -2.22 -6.94 -22.40
C SER A 115 -1.90 -7.77 -21.13
N PRO A 116 -0.88 -8.65 -21.16
CA PRO A 116 -0.43 -9.38 -19.99
C PRO A 116 0.00 -8.47 -18.82
N ILE A 117 0.73 -7.39 -19.10
CA ILE A 117 1.16 -6.41 -18.09
C ILE A 117 -0.06 -5.74 -17.47
N ALA A 118 -1.02 -5.32 -18.30
CA ALA A 118 -2.25 -4.69 -17.81
C ALA A 118 -3.05 -5.63 -16.90
N LYS A 119 -3.16 -6.92 -17.26
CA LYS A 119 -3.82 -7.92 -16.40
C LYS A 119 -3.08 -8.13 -15.08
N GLN A 120 -1.74 -8.15 -15.10
CA GLN A 120 -0.93 -8.32 -13.90
C GLN A 120 -1.07 -7.14 -12.95
N VAL A 121 -0.95 -5.91 -13.46
CA VAL A 121 -1.10 -4.69 -12.66
C VAL A 121 -2.51 -4.56 -12.12
N ALA A 122 -3.54 -4.76 -12.96
CA ALA A 122 -4.93 -4.70 -12.49
C ALA A 122 -5.22 -5.72 -11.39
N GLU A 123 -4.67 -6.93 -11.50
CA GLU A 123 -4.77 -7.93 -10.44
C GLU A 123 -4.02 -7.52 -9.16
N ILE A 124 -2.80 -7.00 -9.29
CA ILE A 124 -2.02 -6.53 -8.13
C ILE A 124 -2.77 -5.41 -7.40
N GLU A 125 -3.24 -4.40 -8.13
CA GLU A 125 -3.98 -3.28 -7.54
C GLU A 125 -5.29 -3.74 -6.88
N ALA A 126 -6.00 -4.71 -7.48
CA ALA A 126 -7.16 -5.32 -6.85
C ALA A 126 -6.81 -6.07 -5.55
N GLN A 127 -5.69 -6.82 -5.52
CA GLN A 127 -5.23 -7.50 -4.30
C GLN A 127 -4.79 -6.50 -3.23
N ARG A 128 -4.10 -5.43 -3.60
CA ARG A 128 -3.72 -4.34 -2.70
C ARG A 128 -4.94 -3.62 -2.12
N LEU A 129 -6.02 -3.43 -2.89
CA LEU A 129 -7.30 -2.96 -2.37
C LEU A 129 -7.92 -3.96 -1.39
N ALA A 130 -7.93 -5.25 -1.73
CA ALA A 130 -8.46 -6.29 -0.87
C ALA A 130 -7.70 -6.36 0.47
N TRP A 131 -6.37 -6.26 0.46
CA TRP A 131 -5.55 -6.17 1.67
C TRP A 131 -5.95 -5.00 2.54
N ARG A 132 -6.09 -3.80 1.96
CA ARG A 132 -6.52 -2.60 2.69
C ARG A 132 -7.86 -2.81 3.40
N HIS A 133 -8.87 -3.39 2.73
CA HIS A 133 -10.14 -3.73 3.38
C HIS A 133 -9.97 -4.72 4.53
N ASN A 134 -9.28 -5.84 4.28
CA ASN A 134 -9.15 -6.88 5.29
C ASN A 134 -8.33 -6.40 6.50
N HIS A 135 -7.31 -5.57 6.29
CA HIS A 135 -6.51 -4.97 7.37
C HIS A 135 -7.27 -3.89 8.15
N GLU A 136 -8.12 -3.10 7.49
CA GLU A 136 -9.05 -2.19 8.19
C GLU A 136 -10.03 -2.99 9.05
N PHE A 137 -10.63 -4.06 8.51
CA PHE A 137 -11.50 -4.94 9.27
C PHE A 137 -10.79 -5.63 10.44
N LEU A 138 -9.55 -6.14 10.26
CA LEU A 138 -8.76 -6.67 11.36
C LEU A 138 -8.52 -5.62 12.43
N SER A 139 -8.10 -4.41 12.02
CA SER A 139 -7.86 -3.30 12.94
C SER A 139 -9.11 -2.97 13.77
N TRP A 140 -10.27 -2.95 13.13
CA TRP A 140 -11.56 -2.66 13.78
C TRP A 140 -12.04 -3.80 14.69
N LEU A 141 -12.00 -5.04 14.22
CA LEU A 141 -12.58 -6.19 14.92
C LEU A 141 -11.66 -6.76 15.99
N ALA A 142 -10.34 -6.70 15.80
CA ALA A 142 -9.38 -7.24 16.75
C ALA A 142 -8.97 -6.23 17.83
N PHE A 143 -8.88 -4.94 17.50
CA PHE A 143 -8.20 -3.95 18.36
C PHE A 143 -9.04 -2.77 18.86
N ARG A 144 -10.30 -2.58 18.43
CA ARG A 144 -11.20 -1.65 19.14
C ARG A 144 -11.60 -2.25 20.48
N ARG A 145 -10.71 -2.10 21.46
CA ARG A 145 -10.88 -2.62 22.81
C ARG A 145 -12.05 -1.93 23.54
N ASP A 146 -12.34 -0.70 23.14
CA ASP A 146 -13.20 0.24 23.88
C ASP A 146 -14.60 0.45 23.29
N ASP A 147 -14.96 -0.18 22.16
CA ASP A 147 -16.31 -0.04 21.58
C ASP A 147 -17.30 -0.99 22.28
N PRO A 148 -18.28 -0.47 23.06
CA PRO A 148 -19.19 -1.32 23.85
C PRO A 148 -20.11 -2.18 22.97
N ARG A 149 -20.31 -1.79 21.70
CA ARG A 149 -21.10 -2.58 20.73
C ARG A 149 -20.41 -3.88 20.33
N TYR A 150 -19.12 -4.00 20.65
CA TYR A 150 -18.22 -5.05 20.18
C TYR A 150 -17.40 -5.67 21.32
N PRO A 151 -18.07 -6.34 22.28
CA PRO A 151 -17.43 -6.83 23.50
C PRO A 151 -16.30 -7.84 23.23
N ALA A 152 -15.38 -7.99 24.18
CA ALA A 152 -14.19 -8.83 23.97
C ALA A 152 -14.49 -10.32 23.75
N HIS A 153 -15.53 -10.85 24.40
CA HIS A 153 -15.82 -12.28 24.46
C HIS A 153 -16.24 -12.91 23.11
N ASP A 154 -16.73 -12.13 22.14
CA ASP A 154 -17.18 -12.62 20.84
C ASP A 154 -16.23 -12.27 19.67
N ARG A 155 -15.10 -11.57 19.93
CA ARG A 155 -14.18 -11.07 18.90
C ARG A 155 -13.68 -12.18 17.98
N ARG A 156 -13.26 -13.31 18.56
CA ARG A 156 -12.79 -14.47 17.80
C ARG A 156 -13.87 -15.00 16.86
N ALA A 157 -15.09 -15.21 17.38
CA ALA A 157 -16.21 -15.70 16.59
C ALA A 157 -16.57 -14.74 15.44
N ARG A 158 -16.45 -13.43 15.66
CA ARG A 158 -16.64 -12.42 14.60
C ARG A 158 -15.55 -12.53 13.53
N LEU A 159 -14.28 -12.57 13.92
CA LEU A 159 -13.15 -12.75 12.98
C LEU A 159 -13.31 -14.01 12.12
N GLU A 160 -13.73 -15.12 12.73
CA GLU A 160 -14.02 -16.39 12.03
C GLU A 160 -15.18 -16.25 11.03
N ARG A 161 -16.29 -15.59 11.42
CA ARG A 161 -17.44 -15.36 10.52
C ARG A 161 -17.09 -14.54 9.29
N PHE A 162 -16.21 -13.54 9.41
CA PHE A 162 -15.76 -12.73 8.28
C PHE A 162 -14.71 -13.42 7.41
N LYS A 163 -14.18 -14.58 7.83
CA LYS A 163 -13.16 -15.36 7.13
C LYS A 163 -11.93 -14.53 6.75
N ILE A 164 -11.55 -13.57 7.61
CA ILE A 164 -10.50 -12.61 7.28
C ILE A 164 -9.14 -13.30 7.13
N VAL A 165 -8.87 -14.30 7.97
CA VAL A 165 -7.66 -15.12 7.89
C VAL A 165 -7.55 -15.78 6.52
N ASP A 166 -8.59 -16.51 6.09
CA ASP A 166 -8.60 -17.20 4.79
C ASP A 166 -8.40 -16.22 3.63
N ARG A 167 -9.11 -15.09 3.64
CA ARG A 167 -9.02 -14.05 2.59
C ARG A 167 -7.62 -13.47 2.50
N LEU A 168 -6.99 -13.14 3.63
CA LEU A 168 -5.63 -12.61 3.65
C LEU A 168 -4.61 -13.64 3.19
N LEU A 169 -4.75 -14.91 3.61
CA LEU A 169 -3.84 -15.98 3.17
C LEU A 169 -3.93 -16.23 1.67
N ILE A 170 -5.15 -16.22 1.10
CA ILE A 170 -5.36 -16.32 -0.35
C ILE A 170 -4.70 -15.13 -1.07
N GLY A 171 -4.93 -13.90 -0.59
CA GLY A 171 -4.32 -12.69 -1.17
C GLY A 171 -2.79 -12.73 -1.12
N ARG A 172 -2.21 -13.17 0.01
CA ARG A 172 -0.76 -13.37 0.18
C ARG A 172 -0.19 -14.36 -0.82
N GLN A 173 -0.84 -15.51 -1.00
CA GLN A 173 -0.41 -16.51 -1.98
C GLN A 173 -0.46 -15.94 -3.41
N ALA A 174 -1.56 -15.25 -3.75
CA ALA A 174 -1.72 -14.63 -5.06
C ALA A 174 -0.64 -13.59 -5.35
N MET A 175 -0.32 -12.73 -4.38
CA MET A 175 0.70 -11.69 -4.52
C MET A 175 2.12 -12.26 -4.50
N ALA A 176 2.42 -13.21 -3.62
CA ALA A 176 3.73 -13.86 -3.58
C ALA A 176 4.05 -14.60 -4.89
N ALA A 177 3.05 -15.23 -5.52
CA ALA A 177 3.23 -15.88 -6.83
C ALA A 177 3.56 -14.88 -7.96
N ARG A 178 3.15 -13.61 -7.83
CA ARG A 178 3.35 -12.57 -8.85
C ARG A 178 4.60 -11.74 -8.62
N LEU A 179 4.90 -11.43 -7.36
CA LEU A 179 5.90 -10.44 -6.97
C LEU A 179 7.06 -11.05 -6.17
N GLY A 180 6.98 -12.34 -5.84
CA GLY A 180 7.88 -12.95 -4.88
C GLY A 180 7.44 -12.62 -3.45
N LYS A 181 7.77 -13.55 -2.53
CA LYS A 181 7.37 -13.43 -1.11
C LYS A 181 7.89 -12.15 -0.44
N PRO A 182 9.17 -11.75 -0.60
CA PRO A 182 9.67 -10.56 0.12
C PRO A 182 8.96 -9.27 -0.31
N MET A 183 8.73 -9.07 -1.61
CA MET A 183 8.04 -7.88 -2.10
C MET A 183 6.56 -7.88 -1.73
N ALA A 184 5.88 -9.03 -1.79
CA ALA A 184 4.49 -9.14 -1.33
C ALA A 184 4.33 -8.76 0.15
N VAL A 185 5.25 -9.22 1.01
CA VAL A 185 5.25 -8.88 2.45
C VAL A 185 5.51 -7.38 2.67
N ALA A 186 6.47 -6.79 1.96
CA ALA A 186 6.78 -5.36 2.05
C ALA A 186 5.57 -4.49 1.66
N LEU A 187 4.91 -4.85 0.55
CA LEU A 187 3.73 -4.13 0.04
C LEU A 187 2.50 -4.30 0.93
N GLU A 188 2.23 -5.50 1.46
CA GLU A 188 1.09 -5.69 2.37
C GLU A 188 1.27 -4.87 3.66
N ALA A 189 2.49 -4.86 4.21
CA ALA A 189 2.81 -4.09 5.40
C ALA A 189 2.71 -2.57 5.14
N HIS A 190 3.14 -2.12 3.96
CA HIS A 190 2.96 -0.74 3.48
C HIS A 190 1.49 -0.38 3.34
N ASP A 191 0.70 -1.21 2.66
CA ASP A 191 -0.73 -0.95 2.45
C ASP A 191 -1.48 -0.86 3.78
N ARG A 192 -1.12 -1.68 4.78
CA ARG A 192 -1.63 -1.57 6.15
C ARG A 192 -1.23 -0.24 6.80
N PHE A 193 0.02 0.18 6.64
CA PHE A 193 0.52 1.45 7.16
C PHE A 193 -0.11 2.66 6.49
N MET A 194 -0.49 2.59 5.21
CA MET A 194 -1.10 3.72 4.49
C MET A 194 -2.63 3.82 4.67
N LEU A 195 -3.25 2.94 5.45
CA LEU A 195 -4.68 3.02 5.75
C LEU A 195 -4.98 4.24 6.65
N ALA A 196 -5.88 5.11 6.20
CA ALA A 196 -6.34 6.27 6.98
C ALA A 196 -6.97 5.85 8.32
N ASN A 197 -7.84 4.83 8.29
CA ASN A 197 -8.58 4.34 9.47
C ASN A 197 -7.89 3.14 10.16
N ARG A 198 -6.57 2.97 10.00
CA ARG A 198 -5.87 1.92 10.73
C ARG A 198 -5.95 2.17 12.22
N TRP A 199 -5.98 1.10 12.99
CA TRP A 199 -5.76 1.20 14.42
C TRP A 199 -4.29 1.51 14.68
N ARG A 200 -4.03 2.47 15.56
CA ARG A 200 -2.68 2.87 15.97
C ARG A 200 -2.52 2.60 17.45
N LEU A 201 -1.31 2.24 17.83
CA LEU A 201 -0.90 2.17 19.23
C LEU A 201 -0.82 3.59 19.77
N ASP A 202 -1.56 3.88 20.84
CA ASP A 202 -1.51 5.18 21.51
C ASP A 202 -0.16 5.35 22.22
N PRO A 203 0.68 6.32 21.82
CA PRO A 203 2.00 6.52 22.42
C PRO A 203 1.96 7.00 23.86
N GLN A 204 0.81 7.47 24.36
CA GLN A 204 0.65 7.91 25.75
C GLN A 204 0.42 6.75 26.72
N ILE A 205 0.11 5.55 26.21
CA ILE A 205 -0.14 4.36 27.01
C ILE A 205 1.15 3.52 27.09
N PRO A 206 1.76 3.33 28.29
CA PRO A 206 3.03 2.60 28.41
C PRO A 206 3.00 1.19 27.83
N GLU A 207 1.89 0.47 27.95
CA GLU A 207 1.71 -0.88 27.40
C GLU A 207 1.82 -0.88 25.86
N HIS A 208 1.29 0.15 25.21
CA HIS A 208 1.37 0.29 23.76
C HIS A 208 2.79 0.55 23.28
N ALA A 209 3.62 1.26 24.05
CA ALA A 209 5.03 1.44 23.74
C ALA A 209 5.80 0.10 23.76
N VAL A 210 5.48 -0.79 24.72
CA VAL A 210 6.03 -2.15 24.75
C VAL A 210 5.52 -2.98 23.58
N GLU A 211 4.21 -2.94 23.29
CA GLU A 211 3.61 -3.65 22.15
C GLU A 211 4.26 -3.22 20.82
N ALA A 212 4.46 -1.91 20.60
CA ALA A 212 5.09 -1.36 19.39
C ALA A 212 6.53 -1.85 19.18
N TYR A 213 7.27 -2.07 20.26
CA TYR A 213 8.65 -2.54 20.21
C TYR A 213 8.76 -4.05 20.02
N VAL A 214 7.91 -4.82 20.72
CA VAL A 214 7.99 -6.29 20.75
C VAL A 214 7.31 -6.93 19.54
N TRP A 215 6.19 -6.39 19.06
CA TRP A 215 5.39 -7.04 18.01
C TRP A 215 6.15 -7.29 16.70
N PRO A 216 6.95 -6.33 16.19
CA PRO A 216 7.79 -6.59 15.02
C PRO A 216 8.80 -7.72 15.26
N LEU A 217 9.37 -7.83 16.46
CA LEU A 217 10.37 -8.85 16.81
C LEU A 217 9.76 -10.27 16.88
N LEU A 218 8.50 -10.40 17.29
CA LEU A 218 7.79 -11.69 17.37
C LEU A 218 7.40 -12.25 15.99
N SER A 219 7.48 -11.46 14.93
CA SER A 219 6.98 -11.82 13.59
C SER A 219 7.91 -12.74 12.78
N TYR A 220 9.12 -13.07 13.30
CA TYR A 220 10.16 -13.87 12.62
C TYR A 220 10.52 -13.34 11.21
N GLN A 221 10.36 -12.04 10.97
CA GLN A 221 10.75 -11.40 9.72
C GLN A 221 12.23 -11.03 9.73
N GLY A 222 12.81 -10.80 8.55
CA GLY A 222 14.20 -10.34 8.42
C GLY A 222 14.43 -8.95 9.01
N GLU A 223 15.69 -8.62 9.32
CA GLU A 223 16.09 -7.37 9.96
C GLU A 223 15.50 -6.13 9.26
N GLY A 224 15.61 -6.06 7.93
CA GLY A 224 15.08 -4.92 7.15
C GLY A 224 13.58 -4.71 7.35
N HIS A 225 12.80 -5.79 7.48
CA HIS A 225 11.36 -5.68 7.76
C HIS A 225 11.10 -5.16 9.17
N VAL A 226 11.80 -5.70 10.17
CA VAL A 226 11.66 -5.26 11.56
C VAL A 226 12.01 -3.78 11.70
N ARG A 227 13.08 -3.31 11.04
CA ARG A 227 13.49 -1.91 11.08
C ARG A 227 12.45 -0.97 10.46
N VAL A 228 11.87 -1.34 9.33
CA VAL A 228 10.77 -0.56 8.71
C VAL A 228 9.55 -0.51 9.63
N GLU A 229 9.17 -1.63 10.24
CA GLU A 229 8.01 -1.69 11.16
C GLU A 229 8.22 -0.85 12.43
N LEU A 230 9.41 -0.91 13.05
CA LEU A 230 9.76 -0.05 14.17
C LEU A 230 9.72 1.43 13.78
N ALA A 231 10.24 1.78 12.60
CA ALA A 231 10.19 3.15 12.09
C ALA A 231 8.76 3.64 11.81
N ARG A 232 7.86 2.75 11.34
CA ARG A 232 6.42 3.03 11.17
C ARG A 232 5.74 3.32 12.49
N HIS A 233 5.99 2.50 13.51
CA HIS A 233 5.45 2.72 14.85
C HIS A 233 5.97 4.02 15.47
N HIS A 234 7.26 4.32 15.30
CA HIS A 234 7.82 5.59 15.75
C HIS A 234 7.18 6.79 15.03
N TYR A 235 6.99 6.70 13.71
CA TYR A 235 6.28 7.73 12.95
C TYR A 235 4.85 7.95 13.47
N ASP A 236 4.08 6.88 13.72
CA ASP A 236 2.73 6.96 14.27
C ASP A 236 2.71 7.62 15.66
N ALA A 237 3.71 7.33 16.51
CA ALA A 237 3.87 7.97 17.81
C ALA A 237 4.12 9.48 17.69
N LEU A 238 4.95 9.92 16.74
CA LEU A 238 5.19 11.33 16.47
C LEU A 238 3.92 12.06 15.99
N VAL A 239 3.13 11.41 15.13
CA VAL A 239 1.83 11.95 14.69
C VAL A 239 0.88 12.09 15.89
N GLY A 240 0.79 11.07 16.74
CA GLY A 240 -0.04 11.12 17.96
C GLY A 240 0.41 12.17 18.97
N ALA A 241 1.72 12.45 19.05
CA ALA A 241 2.28 13.49 19.89
C ALA A 241 2.12 14.92 19.33
N GLY A 242 1.63 15.07 18.10
CA GLY A 242 1.42 16.38 17.47
C GLY A 242 2.71 17.15 17.20
N VAL A 243 3.82 16.46 16.90
CA VAL A 243 5.08 17.13 16.59
C VAL A 243 4.98 17.92 15.28
N ASP A 244 5.89 18.88 15.09
CA ASP A 244 5.88 19.78 13.93
C ASP A 244 6.08 19.03 12.60
N GLU A 245 5.64 19.68 11.51
CA GLU A 245 5.70 19.11 10.15
C GLU A 245 7.14 18.80 9.70
N ALA A 246 8.13 19.62 10.07
CA ALA A 246 9.51 19.40 9.64
C ALA A 246 10.09 18.13 10.29
N THR A 247 9.82 17.91 11.58
CA THR A 247 10.18 16.69 12.29
C THR A 247 9.50 15.47 11.68
N ARG A 248 8.19 15.55 11.37
CA ARG A 248 7.45 14.46 10.71
C ARG A 248 8.00 14.16 9.32
N LEU A 249 8.27 15.18 8.52
CA LEU A 249 8.84 15.03 7.18
C LEU A 249 10.22 14.35 7.24
N HIS A 250 11.09 14.79 8.16
CA HIS A 250 12.40 14.17 8.34
C HIS A 250 12.27 12.67 8.67
N GLN A 251 11.40 12.31 9.61
CA GLN A 251 11.18 10.92 9.98
C GLN A 251 10.55 10.11 8.84
N ARG A 252 9.68 10.71 8.04
CA ARG A 252 9.07 10.08 6.86
C ARG A 252 10.10 9.77 5.79
N GLU A 253 11.03 10.67 5.51
CA GLU A 253 12.11 10.41 4.55
C GLU A 253 13.07 9.33 5.06
N ALA A 254 13.37 9.30 6.36
CA ALA A 254 14.14 8.21 6.96
C ALA A 254 13.42 6.85 6.83
N LEU A 255 12.11 6.81 7.07
CA LEU A 255 11.28 5.63 6.84
C LEU A 255 11.26 5.23 5.36
N ALA A 256 11.15 6.21 4.44
CA ALA A 256 11.17 5.96 3.00
C ALA A 256 12.50 5.36 2.54
N ALA A 257 13.64 5.79 3.10
CA ALA A 257 14.94 5.19 2.80
C ALA A 257 14.99 3.71 3.19
N LEU A 258 14.55 3.36 4.41
CA LEU A 258 14.47 1.96 4.86
C LEU A 258 13.53 1.12 3.97
N PHE A 259 12.40 1.71 3.57
CA PHE A 259 11.42 1.03 2.73
C PHE A 259 11.95 0.81 1.31
N VAL A 260 12.70 1.77 0.76
CA VAL A 260 13.40 1.61 -0.53
C VAL A 260 14.39 0.46 -0.46
N GLU A 261 15.20 0.34 0.60
CA GLU A 261 16.13 -0.78 0.77
C GLU A 261 15.40 -2.13 0.80
N GLN A 262 14.31 -2.22 1.57
CA GLN A 262 13.47 -3.43 1.65
C GLN A 262 12.87 -3.81 0.29
N LEU A 263 12.36 -2.83 -0.46
CA LEU A 263 11.78 -3.08 -1.78
C LEU A 263 12.85 -3.47 -2.81
N ALA A 264 14.03 -2.87 -2.76
CA ALA A 264 15.14 -3.22 -3.65
C ALA A 264 15.55 -4.68 -3.47
N GLU A 265 15.66 -5.15 -2.23
CA GLU A 265 15.87 -6.58 -1.92
C GLU A 265 14.70 -7.45 -2.40
N GLY A 266 13.47 -6.97 -2.25
CA GLY A 266 12.29 -7.67 -2.73
C GLY A 266 12.26 -7.86 -4.26
N ILE A 267 12.72 -6.87 -5.02
CA ILE A 267 12.76 -6.90 -6.49
C ILE A 267 13.70 -8.00 -7.00
N ASP A 268 14.80 -8.28 -6.31
CA ASP A 268 15.73 -9.35 -6.71
C ASP A 268 15.05 -10.74 -6.71
N HIS A 269 14.03 -10.91 -5.86
CA HIS A 269 13.25 -12.12 -5.70
C HIS A 269 11.97 -12.15 -6.54
N ALA A 270 11.69 -11.09 -7.31
CA ALA A 270 10.50 -11.04 -8.14
C ALA A 270 10.63 -12.00 -9.35
N PRO A 271 9.54 -12.67 -9.77
CA PRO A 271 9.53 -13.51 -10.97
C PRO A 271 10.05 -12.78 -12.20
N ALA A 272 10.81 -13.47 -13.06
CA ALA A 272 11.49 -12.87 -14.21
C ALA A 272 10.55 -12.07 -15.13
N ASN A 273 9.33 -12.59 -15.36
CA ASN A 273 8.30 -11.94 -16.18
C ASN A 273 7.71 -10.65 -15.58
N THR A 274 8.08 -10.27 -14.35
CA THR A 274 7.66 -9.02 -13.70
C THR A 274 8.79 -8.00 -13.55
N ARG A 275 10.04 -8.41 -13.76
CA ARG A 275 11.23 -7.56 -13.61
C ARG A 275 11.56 -6.74 -14.85
N SER A 276 11.02 -7.11 -16.01
CA SER A 276 11.33 -6.44 -17.28
C SER A 276 10.16 -5.58 -17.74
N GLY A 277 10.44 -4.32 -18.05
CA GLY A 277 9.56 -3.47 -18.85
C GLY A 277 9.79 -3.68 -20.35
N MET A 278 8.97 -3.04 -21.18
CA MET A 278 9.33 -2.77 -22.56
C MET A 278 10.46 -1.74 -22.55
N VAL A 279 11.68 -2.19 -22.81
CA VAL A 279 12.81 -1.31 -23.18
C VAL A 279 12.57 -0.80 -24.59
#